data_AF-A0A523AJQ5-F1
#
_entry.id   AF-A0A523AJQ5-F1
#
_cell.length_a   1.000
_cell.length_b   1.000
_cell.length_c   1.000
_cell.angle_alpha   90.00
_cell.angle_beta   90.00
_cell.angle_gamma   90.00
#
_symmetry.space_group_name_H-M   'P 1'
#
loop_
_entity.id
_entity.type
_entity.pdbx_description
1 polymer ?
#
loop_
_entity_poly.entity_id
_entity_poly.type
_entity_poly.pdbx_seq_one_letter_code
_entity_poly.pdbx_strand_id
1 'polypeptide(L)' 'MKRWQKVAATCLVKGLAIATEVWQAYDKNGNGKIETVELIAAIQDWLNNKLSTMDLIKIIQKWLQG' A
#
# COMPACT_ATOMS: atom_id res chain seq x y z
N MET A 1 21.96 -30.40 14.73
CA MET A 1 21.92 -29.09 15.41
C MET A 1 23.22 -28.33 15.17
N LYS A 2 23.25 -27.34 14.26
CA LYS A 2 24.22 -26.22 14.25
C LYS A 2 23.55 -25.02 13.57
N ARG A 3 23.36 -23.97 14.37
CA ARG A 3 22.70 -22.69 14.08
C ARG A 3 23.69 -21.78 13.36
N TRP A 4 23.41 -21.39 12.13
CA TRP A 4 24.13 -20.32 11.44
C TRP A 4 23.14 -19.22 11.06
N GLN A 5 23.30 -18.10 11.74
CA GLN A 5 22.59 -16.86 11.48
C GLN A 5 23.20 -16.14 10.26
N LYS A 6 22.33 -15.40 9.57
CA LYS A 6 22.61 -14.18 8.78
C LYS A 6 23.42 -14.36 7.49
N VAL A 7 22.67 -14.36 6.39
CA VAL A 7 22.94 -13.40 5.30
C VAL A 7 21.61 -12.75 4.93
N ALA A 8 21.40 -11.55 5.47
CA ALA A 8 20.42 -10.61 4.94
C ALA A 8 20.91 -10.23 3.53
N ALA A 9 20.31 -10.81 2.50
CA ALA A 9 20.48 -10.34 1.14
C ALA A 9 19.59 -9.11 0.96
N THR A 10 20.08 -7.98 1.47
CA THR A 10 19.58 -6.64 1.15
C THR A 10 19.76 -6.44 -0.36
N CYS A 11 18.71 -6.66 -1.15
CA CYS A 11 18.65 -6.21 -2.52
C CYS A 11 17.86 -4.90 -2.57
N LEU A 12 18.60 -3.79 -2.63
CA LEU A 12 18.10 -2.44 -2.88
C LEU A 12 17.52 -2.36 -4.30
N VAL A 13 16.25 -2.74 -4.48
CA VAL A 13 15.49 -2.33 -5.67
C VAL A 13 14.78 -1.02 -5.32
N LYS A 14 15.54 0.07 -5.34
CA LYS A 14 14.94 1.41 -5.40
C LYS A 14 14.31 1.57 -6.79
N GLY A 15 12.99 1.45 -6.88
CA GLY A 15 12.26 2.07 -7.99
C GLY A 15 11.51 1.18 -8.97
N LEU A 16 11.07 -0.02 -8.58
CA LEU A 16 9.96 -0.67 -9.29
C LEU A 16 9.19 -1.61 -8.36
N ALA A 17 8.62 -1.05 -7.29
CA ALA A 17 7.49 -1.72 -6.67
C ALA A 17 6.39 -1.70 -7.73
N ILE A 18 6.22 -2.81 -8.45
CA ILE A 18 5.01 -3.05 -9.22
C ILE A 18 3.91 -2.98 -8.16
N ALA A 19 3.20 -1.85 -8.10
CA ALA A 19 2.12 -1.66 -7.16
C ALA A 19 1.04 -2.66 -7.54
N THR A 20 1.12 -3.86 -6.97
CA THR A 20 0.23 -4.98 -7.31
C THR A 20 -1.19 -4.67 -6.87
N GLU A 21 -1.34 -3.79 -5.88
CA GLU A 21 -2.61 -3.38 -5.33
C GLU A 21 -2.72 -1.86 -5.27
N VAL A 22 -3.85 -1.33 -5.73
CA VAL A 22 -4.11 0.12 -5.85
C VAL A 22 -3.89 0.87 -4.52
N TRP A 23 -4.22 0.24 -3.38
CA TRP A 23 -4.07 0.89 -2.07
C TRP A 23 -2.62 1.25 -1.75
N GLN A 24 -1.63 0.57 -2.33
CA GLN A 24 -0.22 0.88 -2.11
C GLN A 24 0.17 2.27 -2.63
N ALA A 25 -0.60 2.85 -3.57
CA ALA A 25 -0.39 4.24 -4.00
C ALA A 25 -0.77 5.27 -2.93
N TYR A 26 -1.60 4.87 -1.96
CA TYR A 26 -2.13 5.70 -0.89
C TYR A 26 -1.45 5.47 0.47
N ASP A 27 -0.80 4.32 0.69
CA ASP A 27 0.06 4.06 1.86
C ASP A 27 1.33 4.94 1.78
N LYS A 28 1.24 6.17 2.29
CA LYS A 28 2.29 7.20 2.21
C LYS A 28 3.39 6.98 3.21
N ASN A 29 3.05 6.45 4.38
CA ASN A 29 4.04 6.17 5.41
C ASN A 29 4.68 4.78 5.26
N GLY A 30 4.17 3.94 4.35
CA GLY A 30 4.73 2.64 4.01
C GLY A 30 4.54 1.61 5.11
N ASN A 31 3.51 1.75 5.96
CA ASN A 31 3.27 0.87 7.09
C ASN A 31 2.48 -0.39 6.72
N GLY A 32 2.06 -0.52 5.46
CA GLY A 32 1.29 -1.64 4.93
C GLY A 32 -0.19 -1.62 5.29
N LYS A 33 -0.68 -0.49 5.80
CA LYS A 33 -2.07 -0.23 6.22
C LYS A 33 -2.56 1.03 5.49
N ILE A 34 -3.84 1.32 5.64
CA ILE A 34 -4.40 2.60 5.21
C ILE A 34 -4.80 3.33 6.48
N GLU A 35 -4.31 4.54 6.65
CA GLU A 35 -4.72 5.45 7.71
C GLU A 35 -5.86 6.34 7.23
N THR A 36 -6.59 6.97 8.17
CA THR A 36 -7.71 7.84 7.82
C THR A 36 -7.32 8.97 6.86
N VAL A 37 -6.13 9.55 7.03
CA VAL A 37 -5.63 10.62 6.15
C VAL A 37 -5.36 10.13 4.72
N GLU A 38 -4.92 8.89 4.57
CA GLU A 38 -4.64 8.24 3.29
C GLU A 38 -5.93 7.83 2.58
N LEU A 39 -6.91 7.35 3.35
CA LEU A 39 -8.26 7.07 2.85
C LEU A 39 -8.96 8.35 2.35
N ILE A 40 -8.83 9.47 3.07
CA ILE A 40 -9.39 10.76 2.64
C ILE A 40 -8.81 11.17 1.28
N ALA A 41 -7.49 10.97 1.05
CA ALA A 41 -6.89 11.25 -0.24
C ALA A 41 -7.47 10.38 -1.36
N ALA A 42 -7.71 9.08 -1.11
CA ALA A 42 -8.37 8.20 -2.07
C ALA A 42 -9.80 8.63 -2.40
N ILE A 43 -10.57 9.07 -1.40
CA ILE A 43 -11.92 9.60 -1.60
C ILE A 43 -11.87 10.89 -2.43
N GLN A 44 -10.91 11.77 -2.18
CA GLN A 44 -10.72 12.99 -2.97
C GLN A 44 -10.39 12.67 -4.43
N ASP A 45 -9.51 11.72 -4.69
CA ASP A 45 -9.18 11.32 -6.07
C ASP A 45 -10.36 10.64 -6.77
N TRP A 46 -11.18 9.86 -6.05
CA TRP A 46 -12.44 9.34 -6.57
C TRP A 46 -13.45 10.44 -6.91
N LEU A 47 -13.65 11.42 -6.03
CA LEU A 47 -14.54 12.57 -6.29
C LEU A 47 -14.09 13.39 -7.50
N ASN A 48 -12.79 13.41 -7.78
CA ASN A 48 -12.21 14.08 -8.95
C ASN A 48 -12.12 13.17 -10.20
N ASN A 49 -12.80 12.02 -10.20
CA ASN A 49 -12.78 11.02 -11.29
C ASN A 49 -11.40 10.47 -11.65
N LYS A 50 -10.43 10.53 -10.72
CA LYS A 50 -9.07 9.97 -10.89
C LYS A 50 -8.93 8.54 -10.39
N LEU A 51 -9.92 8.05 -9.67
CA LEU A 51 -9.97 6.69 -9.11
C LEU A 51 -11.30 6.04 -9.46
N SER A 52 -11.28 4.78 -9.91
CA SER A 52 -12.51 4.05 -10.20
C SER A 52 -13.25 3.66 -8.91
N THR A 53 -14.57 3.52 -8.97
CA THR A 53 -15.35 3.03 -7.81
C THR A 53 -14.88 1.65 -7.33
N MET A 54 -14.49 0.76 -8.24
CA MET A 54 -13.96 -0.56 -7.88
C MET A 54 -12.63 -0.47 -7.13
N ASP A 55 -11.79 0.49 -7.49
CA ASP A 55 -10.51 0.69 -6.82
C ASP A 55 -10.67 1.38 -5.46
N LEU A 56 -11.63 2.31 -5.32
CA LEU A 56 -12.01 2.85 -4.03
C LEU A 56 -12.52 1.75 -3.08
N ILE A 57 -13.35 0.83 -3.57
CA ILE A 57 -13.83 -0.31 -2.76
C ILE A 57 -12.67 -1.14 -2.23
N LYS A 58 -11.66 -1.45 -3.05
CA LYS A 58 -10.46 -2.20 -2.61
C LYS A 58 -9.69 -1.46 -1.52
N ILE A 59 -9.57 -0.14 -1.63
CA ILE A 59 -8.90 0.69 -0.62
C ILE A 59 -9.67 0.68 0.70
N ILE A 60 -11.00 0.82 0.66
CA ILE A 60 -11.87 0.73 1.85
C ILE A 60 -11.75 -0.66 2.49
N GLN A 61 -11.74 -1.73 1.69
CA GLN A 61 -11.53 -3.09 2.19
C GLN A 61 -10.20 -3.24 2.92
N LYS A 62 -9.12 -2.69 2.35
CA LYS A 62 -7.80 -2.69 3.00
C LYS A 62 -7.82 -1.91 4.32
N TRP A 63 -8.46 -0.74 4.35
CA TRP A 63 -8.61 0.06 5.57
C TRP A 63 -9.33 -0.70 6.70
N LEU A 64 -10.36 -1.48 6.38
CA LEU A 64 -11.08 -2.29 7.36
C LEU A 64 -10.29 -3.49 7.91
N GLN A 65 -9.22 -3.92 7.23
CA GLN A 65 -8.41 -5.08 7.65
C GLN A 65 -7.41 -4.78 8.77
N GLY A 66 -7.14 -3.50 9.06
CA GLY A 66 -6.27 -3.09 10.16
C GLY A 66 -4.80 -3.06 9.80
#